data_AF-A0A4Q3H6M8-F1
#
_entry.id   AF-A0A4Q3H6M8-F1
#
_cell.length_a   1.000
_cell.length_b   1.000
_cell.length_c   1.000
_cell.angle_alpha   90.00
_cell.angle_beta   90.00
_cell.angle_gamma   90.00
#
_symmetry.space_group_name_H-M   'P 1'
#
loop_
_entity.id
_entity.type
_entity.pdbx_description
1 polymer ?
#
loop_
_entity_poly.entity_id
_entity_poly.type
_entity_poly.pdbx_seq_one_letter_code
_entity_poly.pdbx_strand_id
1 'polypeptide(L)'
;MKKIALTVSYESVPTDEKDLWRLAKYFDAVQNAGADIEALFLEEWSQQAGRAAKDFDGVILAGGADLPTSWYDEAPLPGAGLELVNERRPRFENEVVAEFLAAKKPILGICYGCQFLNVFRGGALIQDIDLQLPDRQNPVIHVDGNEH
;
A
#
# COMPACT_ATOMS: atom_id res chain seq x y z
N MET A 1 9.77 -11.45 20.16
CA MET A 1 10.24 -10.71 18.99
C MET A 1 9.13 -9.77 18.56
N LYS A 2 9.42 -8.64 17.89
CA LYS A 2 8.36 -7.75 17.39
C LYS A 2 7.68 -8.40 16.18
N LYS A 3 6.35 -8.35 16.12
CA LYS A 3 5.57 -8.92 15.01
C LYS A 3 4.98 -7.81 14.14
N ILE A 4 5.31 -7.79 12.85
CA ILE A 4 4.91 -6.74 11.91
C ILE A 4 3.90 -7.29 10.92
N ALA A 5 2.78 -6.60 10.75
CA ALA A 5 1.82 -6.88 9.68
C ALA A 5 2.27 -6.22 8.37
N LEU A 6 2.09 -6.90 7.25
CA LEU A 6 2.25 -6.35 5.91
C LEU A 6 0.93 -6.44 5.15
N THR A 7 0.28 -5.31 4.84
CA THR A 7 -0.90 -5.33 3.96
C THR A 7 -0.45 -5.52 2.52
N VAL A 8 -1.23 -6.30 1.76
CA VAL A 8 -0.93 -6.62 0.35
C VAL A 8 -2.20 -6.55 -0.51
N SER A 9 -2.03 -6.44 -1.83
CA SER A 9 -3.16 -6.49 -2.78
C SER A 9 -3.62 -7.91 -3.09
N TYR A 10 -2.94 -8.92 -2.58
CA TYR A 10 -3.16 -10.32 -2.97
C TYR A 10 -4.25 -10.98 -2.12
N GLU A 11 -5.08 -11.79 -2.76
CA GLU A 11 -6.11 -12.59 -2.07
C GLU A 11 -5.51 -13.69 -1.21
N SER A 12 -4.41 -14.29 -1.69
CA SER A 12 -3.61 -15.32 -1.03
C SER A 12 -2.16 -15.23 -1.52
N VAL A 13 -1.30 -16.17 -1.11
CA VAL A 13 0.10 -16.20 -1.57
C VAL A 13 0.14 -16.20 -3.11
N PRO A 14 0.82 -15.23 -3.75
CA PRO A 14 0.84 -15.14 -5.21
C PRO A 14 1.60 -16.32 -5.81
N THR A 15 1.23 -16.70 -7.03
CA THR A 15 1.93 -17.75 -7.81
C THR A 15 2.89 -17.18 -8.84
N ASP A 16 2.72 -15.91 -9.21
CA ASP A 16 3.60 -15.20 -10.14
C ASP A 16 4.97 -14.92 -9.50
N GLU A 17 6.05 -15.21 -10.23
CA GLU A 17 7.43 -15.07 -9.73
C GLU A 17 7.79 -13.63 -9.37
N LYS A 18 7.29 -12.64 -10.14
CA LYS A 18 7.55 -11.22 -9.89
C LYS A 18 6.88 -10.78 -8.60
N ASP A 19 5.66 -11.24 -8.35
CA ASP A 19 4.91 -10.91 -7.14
C ASP A 19 5.46 -11.61 -5.88
N LEU A 20 5.90 -12.86 -6.02
CA LEU A 20 6.65 -13.57 -4.98
C LEU A 20 7.95 -12.84 -4.64
N TRP A 21 8.70 -12.41 -5.65
CA TRP A 21 9.93 -11.64 -5.45
C TRP A 21 9.66 -10.30 -4.74
N ARG A 22 8.62 -9.57 -5.16
CA ARG A 22 8.20 -8.32 -4.50
C ARG A 22 7.87 -8.55 -3.03
N LEU A 23 7.10 -9.59 -2.73
CA LEU A 23 6.73 -9.95 -1.36
C LEU A 23 7.98 -10.28 -0.52
N ALA A 24 8.90 -11.08 -1.08
CA ALA A 24 10.15 -11.44 -0.43
C ALA A 24 10.98 -10.21 -0.04
N LYS A 25 11.00 -9.14 -0.85
CA LYS A 25 11.73 -7.90 -0.49
C LYS A 25 11.24 -7.22 0.77
N TYR A 26 9.93 -7.23 1.02
CA TYR A 26 9.39 -6.73 2.30
C TYR A 26 9.79 -7.66 3.45
N PHE A 27 9.72 -8.98 3.23
CA PHE A 27 10.06 -9.97 4.26
C PHE A 27 11.53 -9.86 4.67
N ASP A 28 12.43 -9.90 3.68
CA ASP A 28 13.88 -9.76 3.88
C ASP A 28 14.20 -8.47 4.65
N ALA A 29 13.60 -7.34 4.27
CA ALA A 29 13.86 -6.06 4.90
C ALA A 29 13.47 -6.03 6.39
N VAL A 30 12.31 -6.58 6.74
CA VAL A 30 11.83 -6.61 8.13
C VAL A 30 12.60 -7.63 8.97
N GLN A 31 12.89 -8.81 8.41
CA GLN A 31 13.69 -9.84 9.08
C GLN A 31 15.12 -9.36 9.35
N ASN A 32 15.75 -8.67 8.39
CA ASN A 32 17.06 -8.05 8.57
C ASN A 32 17.05 -6.93 9.63
N ALA A 33 15.90 -6.31 9.89
CA ALA A 33 15.71 -5.37 11.00
C ALA A 33 15.43 -6.05 12.35
N GLY A 34 15.39 -7.39 12.41
CA GLY A 34 15.23 -8.17 13.64
C GLY A 34 13.79 -8.34 14.11
N ALA A 35 12.82 -8.27 13.21
CA ALA A 35 11.40 -8.47 13.51
C ALA A 35 10.79 -9.61 12.67
N ASP A 36 9.77 -10.26 13.23
CA ASP A 36 8.93 -11.20 12.50
C ASP A 36 7.92 -10.43 11.63
N ILE A 37 7.51 -11.02 10.51
CA ILE A 37 6.57 -10.40 9.56
C ILE A 37 5.55 -11.43 9.06
N GLU A 38 4.32 -10.96 8.87
CA GLU A 38 3.22 -11.73 8.29
C GLU A 38 2.49 -10.90 7.22
N ALA A 39 2.24 -11.49 6.06
CA ALA A 39 1.42 -10.88 5.03
C ALA A 39 -0.06 -11.06 5.37
N LEU A 40 -0.81 -9.95 5.39
CA LEU A 40 -2.24 -9.96 5.60
C LEU A 40 -2.95 -10.07 4.26
N PHE A 41 -3.18 -11.30 3.80
CA PHE A 41 -3.88 -11.57 2.55
C PHE A 41 -5.38 -11.25 2.64
N LEU A 42 -5.95 -10.71 1.56
CA LEU A 42 -7.32 -10.17 1.57
C LEU A 42 -8.39 -11.22 1.86
N GLU A 43 -8.24 -12.45 1.38
CA GLU A 43 -9.24 -13.52 1.59
C GLU A 43 -9.42 -13.82 3.09
N GLU A 44 -8.31 -13.89 3.83
CA GLU A 44 -8.30 -14.17 5.26
C GLU A 44 -8.58 -12.91 6.10
N TRP A 45 -7.87 -11.83 5.83
CA TRP A 45 -7.81 -10.70 6.76
C TRP A 45 -8.90 -9.66 6.57
N SER A 46 -9.55 -9.59 5.40
CA SER A 46 -10.61 -8.60 5.17
C SER A 46 -11.82 -8.76 6.11
N GLN A 47 -12.05 -9.96 6.66
CA GLN A 47 -13.14 -10.21 7.61
C GLN A 47 -12.73 -10.00 9.07
N GLN A 48 -11.44 -9.79 9.33
CA GLN A 48 -10.90 -9.69 10.68
C GLN A 48 -9.95 -8.50 10.86
N ALA A 49 -9.99 -7.49 9.99
CA ALA A 49 -9.12 -6.32 10.06
C ALA A 49 -9.09 -5.65 11.45
N GLY A 50 -10.26 -5.60 12.11
CA GLY A 50 -10.46 -5.12 13.48
C GLY A 50 -9.64 -5.81 14.58
N ARG A 51 -8.93 -6.91 14.29
CA ARG A 51 -8.03 -7.59 15.25
C ARG A 51 -6.56 -7.35 14.96
N ALA A 52 -6.20 -6.76 13.81
CA ALA A 52 -4.80 -6.67 13.37
C ALA A 52 -3.93 -5.95 14.40
N ALA A 53 -4.40 -4.84 14.97
CA ALA A 53 -3.66 -4.13 16.00
C ALA A 53 -3.55 -4.89 17.34
N LYS A 54 -4.30 -5.97 17.56
CA LYS A 54 -4.11 -6.85 18.74
C LYS A 54 -2.98 -7.83 18.51
N ASP A 55 -2.90 -8.39 17.29
CA ASP A 55 -2.01 -9.49 16.96
C ASP A 55 -0.60 -9.02 16.54
N PHE A 56 -0.44 -7.74 16.19
CA PHE A 56 0.80 -7.17 15.65
C PHE A 56 1.26 -5.91 16.39
N ASP A 57 2.57 -5.67 16.43
CA ASP A 57 3.21 -4.51 17.06
C ASP A 57 3.29 -3.29 16.15
N GLY A 58 3.26 -3.47 14.83
CA GLY A 58 3.32 -2.42 13.81
C GLY A 58 2.78 -2.92 12.48
N VAL A 59 2.47 -2.02 11.56
CA VAL A 59 1.99 -2.37 10.22
C VAL A 59 2.74 -1.60 9.13
N ILE A 60 3.04 -2.32 8.05
CA ILE A 60 3.55 -1.78 6.79
C ILE A 60 2.44 -1.89 5.75
N LEU A 61 2.12 -0.79 5.08
CA LEU A 61 1.27 -0.78 3.89
C LEU A 61 2.15 -0.87 2.65
N ALA A 62 2.07 -2.00 1.94
CA ALA A 62 2.92 -2.23 0.77
C ALA A 62 2.59 -1.29 -0.40
N GLY A 63 3.50 -1.20 -1.36
CA GLY A 63 3.22 -0.61 -2.66
C GLY A 63 2.15 -1.37 -3.44
N GLY A 64 1.82 -0.88 -4.63
CA GLY A 64 0.86 -1.51 -5.52
C GLY A 64 0.41 -0.55 -6.61
N ALA A 65 -0.67 -0.95 -7.28
CA ALA A 65 -1.35 -0.15 -8.28
C ALA A 65 -2.03 1.09 -7.63
N ASP A 66 -2.66 1.94 -8.42
CA ASP A 66 -3.23 3.21 -8.03
C ASP A 66 -4.48 3.06 -7.14
N LEU A 67 -4.67 4.01 -6.22
CA LEU A 67 -5.86 4.10 -5.38
C LEU A 67 -7.06 4.60 -6.21
N PRO A 68 -8.25 3.96 -6.13
CA PRO A 68 -9.43 4.44 -6.85
C PRO A 68 -9.77 5.90 -6.47
N THR A 69 -10.03 6.74 -7.48
CA THR A 69 -10.18 8.20 -7.30
C THR A 69 -11.38 8.60 -6.45
N SER A 70 -12.37 7.70 -6.35
CA SER A 70 -13.53 7.81 -5.46
C SER A 70 -13.15 7.94 -3.99
N TRP A 71 -11.96 7.49 -3.57
CA TRP A 71 -11.51 7.59 -2.18
C TRP A 71 -11.06 8.99 -1.78
N TYR A 72 -10.81 9.87 -2.75
CA TYR A 72 -10.45 11.26 -2.54
C TYR A 72 -11.34 12.22 -3.35
N ASP A 73 -12.60 11.82 -3.57
CA ASP A 73 -13.67 12.62 -4.16
C ASP A 73 -13.37 13.20 -5.54
N GLU A 74 -12.54 12.51 -6.34
CA GLU A 74 -12.20 12.93 -7.69
C GLU A 74 -12.72 11.97 -8.77
N ALA A 75 -12.99 12.52 -9.95
CA ALA A 75 -13.21 11.73 -11.16
C ALA A 75 -11.87 11.28 -11.75
N PRO A 76 -11.81 10.10 -12.40
CA PRO A 76 -10.63 9.68 -13.14
C PRO A 76 -10.24 10.71 -14.20
N LEU A 77 -8.98 11.14 -14.18
CA LEU A 77 -8.42 12.08 -15.14
C LEU A 77 -8.27 11.39 -16.51
N PRO A 78 -8.92 11.91 -17.57
CA PRO A 78 -8.77 11.33 -18.90
C PRO A 78 -7.31 11.34 -19.36
N GLY A 79 -6.80 10.17 -19.77
CA GLY A 79 -5.43 10.01 -20.25
C GLY A 79 -4.39 9.65 -19.19
N ALA A 80 -4.74 9.62 -17.90
CA ALA A 80 -3.80 9.27 -16.82
C ALA A 80 -3.38 7.79 -16.79
N GLY A 81 -4.09 6.90 -17.50
CA GLY A 81 -3.70 5.49 -17.60
C GLY A 81 -3.70 4.71 -16.29
N LEU A 82 -4.52 5.13 -15.30
CA LEU A 82 -4.54 4.55 -13.95
C LEU A 82 -4.79 3.04 -13.96
N GLU A 83 -3.93 2.29 -13.26
CA GLU A 83 -4.12 0.88 -12.96
C GLU A 83 -4.65 0.77 -11.53
N LEU A 84 -5.95 0.53 -11.36
CA LEU A 84 -6.55 0.59 -10.02
C LEU A 84 -6.36 -0.70 -9.22
N VAL A 85 -6.06 -0.56 -7.93
CA VAL A 85 -6.21 -1.68 -6.99
C VAL A 85 -7.69 -2.07 -6.86
N ASN A 86 -7.93 -3.33 -6.49
CA ASN A 86 -9.26 -3.79 -6.12
C ASN A 86 -9.76 -3.01 -4.89
N GLU A 87 -11.00 -2.51 -4.93
CA GLU A 87 -11.68 -1.77 -3.84
C GLU A 87 -11.65 -2.48 -2.47
N ARG A 88 -11.51 -3.81 -2.45
CA ARG A 88 -11.35 -4.56 -1.19
C ARG A 88 -10.09 -4.14 -0.43
N ARG A 89 -9.01 -3.79 -1.14
CA ARG A 89 -7.74 -3.38 -0.52
C ARG A 89 -7.87 -2.10 0.30
N PRO A 90 -8.30 -0.95 -0.23
CA PRO A 90 -8.40 0.28 0.56
C PRO A 90 -9.47 0.19 1.66
N ARG A 91 -10.55 -0.59 1.47
CA ARG A 91 -11.52 -0.87 2.56
C ARG A 91 -10.87 -1.61 3.73
N PHE A 92 -10.15 -2.68 3.42
CA PHE A 92 -9.40 -3.44 4.40
C PHE A 92 -8.35 -2.59 5.12
N GLU A 93 -7.55 -1.83 4.35
CA GLU A 93 -6.49 -0.99 4.92
C GLU A 93 -7.06 0.18 5.74
N ASN A 94 -8.26 0.68 5.43
CA ASN A 94 -8.94 1.70 6.23
C ASN A 94 -9.19 1.21 7.66
N GLU A 95 -9.74 0.00 7.80
CA GLU A 95 -9.98 -0.62 9.09
C GLU A 95 -8.67 -0.92 9.83
N VAL A 96 -7.67 -1.49 9.15
CA VAL A 96 -6.35 -1.76 9.75
C VAL A 96 -5.69 -0.48 10.26
N VAL A 97 -5.63 0.57 9.44
CA VAL A 97 -5.01 1.84 9.84
C VAL A 97 -5.75 2.46 11.02
N ALA A 98 -7.09 2.45 11.02
CA ALA A 98 -7.89 2.96 12.14
C ALA A 98 -7.55 2.24 13.46
N GLU A 99 -7.44 0.92 13.44
CA GLU A 99 -7.07 0.11 14.60
C GLU A 99 -5.66 0.40 15.13
N PHE A 100 -4.67 0.48 14.24
CA PHE A 100 -3.29 0.77 14.64
C PHE A 100 -3.14 2.17 15.23
N LEU A 101 -3.86 3.16 14.68
CA LEU A 101 -3.90 4.51 15.22
C LEU A 101 -4.55 4.56 16.60
N ALA A 102 -5.70 3.88 16.78
CA ALA A 102 -6.37 3.78 18.07
C ALA A 102 -5.49 3.12 19.13
N ALA A 103 -4.73 2.09 18.74
CA ALA A 103 -3.76 1.41 19.58
C ALA A 103 -2.43 2.17 19.76
N LYS A 104 -2.24 3.32 19.11
CA LYS A 104 -0.99 4.11 19.09
C LYS A 104 0.23 3.28 18.66
N LYS A 105 0.03 2.39 17.70
CA LYS A 105 1.07 1.52 17.13
C LYS A 105 1.63 2.13 15.83
N PRO A 106 2.92 1.91 15.52
CA PRO A 106 3.57 2.49 14.35
C PRO A 106 2.98 1.96 13.03
N ILE A 107 2.90 2.85 12.05
CA ILE A 107 2.42 2.59 10.69
C ILE A 107 3.48 3.12 9.71
N LEU A 108 3.84 2.33 8.70
CA LEU A 108 4.73 2.74 7.61
C LEU A 108 4.02 2.51 6.27
N GLY A 109 3.84 3.57 5.47
CA GLY A 109 3.31 3.46 4.11
C GLY A 109 4.43 3.54 3.07
N ILE A 110 4.46 2.62 2.10
CA ILE A 110 5.45 2.58 1.02
C ILE A 110 4.75 2.71 -0.33
N CYS A 111 5.16 3.67 -1.16
CA CYS A 111 4.56 3.94 -2.49
C CYS A 111 3.04 4.17 -2.37
N TYR A 112 2.20 3.31 -2.94
CA TYR A 112 0.75 3.31 -2.71
C TYR A 112 0.39 3.44 -1.21
N GLY A 113 1.12 2.78 -0.31
CA GLY A 113 0.83 2.83 1.12
C GLY A 113 0.92 4.24 1.71
N CYS A 114 1.85 5.09 1.26
CA CYS A 114 1.92 6.47 1.75
C CYS A 114 0.86 7.36 1.09
N GLN A 115 0.50 7.09 -0.16
CA GLN A 115 -0.61 7.76 -0.85
C GLN A 115 -1.95 7.45 -0.15
N PHE A 116 -2.19 6.18 0.18
CA PHE A 116 -3.37 5.76 0.93
C PHE A 116 -3.44 6.46 2.29
N LEU A 117 -2.33 6.56 3.03
CA LEU A 117 -2.32 7.27 4.32
C LEU A 117 -2.64 8.77 4.20
N ASN A 118 -2.18 9.42 3.12
CA ASN A 118 -2.56 10.80 2.83
C ASN A 118 -4.07 10.92 2.60
N VAL A 119 -4.64 10.03 1.78
CA VAL A 119 -6.09 10.01 1.51
C VAL A 119 -6.93 9.64 2.73
N PHE A 120 -6.48 8.68 3.53
CA PHE A 120 -7.09 8.32 4.83
C PHE A 120 -7.17 9.53 5.77
N ARG A 121 -6.28 10.52 5.63
CA ARG A 121 -6.27 11.77 6.40
C ARG A 121 -6.99 12.93 5.70
N GLY A 122 -7.71 12.67 4.61
CA GLY A 122 -8.48 13.66 3.86
C GLY A 122 -7.66 14.45 2.84
N GLY A 123 -6.45 13.98 2.49
CA GLY A 123 -5.68 14.53 1.37
C GLY A 123 -6.18 14.00 0.01
N ALA A 124 -5.78 14.68 -1.07
CA ALA A 124 -6.00 14.24 -2.45
C ALA A 124 -4.69 13.73 -3.08
N LEU A 125 -4.78 13.13 -4.27
CA LEU A 125 -3.63 12.63 -5.02
C LEU A 125 -3.54 13.30 -6.39
N ILE A 126 -2.31 13.42 -6.87
CA ILE A 126 -2.03 13.71 -8.28
C ILE A 126 -2.13 12.37 -9.01
N GLN A 127 -3.07 12.26 -9.94
CA GLN A 127 -3.38 11.05 -10.71
C GLN A 127 -2.34 10.80 -11.80
N ASP A 128 -1.85 11.86 -12.43
CA ASP A 128 -0.72 11.79 -13.34
C ASP A 128 0.13 13.06 -13.22
N ILE A 129 1.44 12.87 -13.06
CA ILE A 129 2.36 13.97 -12.80
C ILE A 129 2.51 14.86 -14.03
N ASP A 130 2.62 14.31 -15.24
CA ASP A 130 2.92 15.11 -16.43
C ASP A 130 1.68 15.84 -16.96
N LEU A 131 0.49 15.25 -16.81
CA LEU A 131 -0.78 15.88 -17.18
C LEU A 131 -1.18 17.01 -16.22
N GLN A 132 -0.91 16.87 -14.92
CA GLN A 132 -1.33 17.86 -13.92
C GLN A 132 -0.23 18.85 -13.55
N LEU A 133 1.04 18.49 -13.71
CA LEU A 133 2.20 19.33 -13.41
C LEU A 133 3.18 19.41 -14.60
N PRO A 134 2.75 19.93 -15.76
CA PRO A 134 3.57 19.95 -16.99
C PRO A 134 4.83 20.83 -16.86
N ASP A 135 4.80 21.85 -16.01
CA ASP A 135 5.91 22.82 -15.85
C ASP A 135 6.85 22.48 -14.68
N ARG A 136 6.85 21.23 -14.20
CA ARG A 136 7.71 20.82 -13.07
C ARG A 136 9.19 20.96 -13.44
N GLN A 137 9.95 21.65 -12.57
CA GLN A 137 11.39 21.79 -12.76
C GLN A 137 12.10 20.49 -12.33
N ASN A 138 13.03 20.02 -13.18
CA ASN A 138 13.82 18.81 -12.98
C ASN A 138 12.97 17.54 -12.75
N PRO A 139 12.18 17.10 -13.75
CA PRO A 139 11.43 15.86 -13.63
C PRO A 139 12.37 14.68 -13.43
N VAL A 140 12.18 13.94 -12.34
CA VAL A 140 12.72 12.57 -12.23
C VAL A 140 11.81 11.69 -13.07
N ILE A 141 12.34 11.23 -14.20
CA ILE A 141 11.63 10.32 -15.11
C ILE A 141 11.82 8.91 -14.56
N HIS A 142 10.71 8.22 -14.28
CA HIS A 142 10.76 6.81 -13.95
C HIS A 142 11.19 6.05 -15.20
N VAL A 143 12.36 5.43 -15.15
CA VAL A 143 12.82 4.52 -16.19
C VAL A 143 12.62 3.12 -15.63
N ASP A 144 11.70 2.35 -16.23
CA ASP A 144 11.49 0.96 -15.81
C ASP A 144 12.82 0.21 -15.95
N GLY A 145 13.28 -0.40 -14.87
CA GLY A 145 14.58 -1.09 -14.78
C GLY A 145 14.72 -2.34 -15.66
N ASN A 146 13.83 -2.56 -16.62
CA ASN A 146 13.91 -3.63 -17.62
C ASN A 146 14.80 -3.23 -18.83
N GLU A 147 15.36 -2.03 -18.86
CA GLU A 147 16.29 -1.54 -19.90
C GLU A 147 17.78 -1.55 -19.45
N HIS A 148 18.22 -2.64 -18.81
CA HIS A 148 19.63 -2.92 -18.54
C HIS A 148 20.07 -4.24 -19.18
#